data_AF-A0A370DH27-F1
#
_entry.id   AF-A0A370DH27-F1
#
_cell.length_a   1.000
_cell.length_b   1.000
_cell.length_c   1.000
_cell.angle_alpha   90.00
_cell.angle_beta   90.00
_cell.angle_gamma   90.00
#
_symmetry.space_group_name_H-M   'P 1'
#
loop_
_entity.id
_entity.type
_entity.pdbx_description
1 polymer ?
#
loop_
_entity_poly.entity_id
_entity_poly.type
_entity_poly.pdbx_seq_one_letter_code
_entity_poly.pdbx_strand_id
1 'polypeptide(L)' 'MAKKKSKKRSSWIDLNPVSLEADVAYFEARLELVGTPATHYQAAQLKAYKALEDALSETLGRLRGSEK' A
#
# COMPACT_ATOMS: atom_id res chain seq x y z
N MET A 1 -42.32 -2.01 -18.09
CA MET A 1 -41.23 -1.23 -17.47
C MET A 1 -40.11 -2.17 -17.04
N ALA A 2 -39.00 -2.25 -17.77
CA ALA A 2 -37.88 -3.12 -17.41
C ALA A 2 -36.91 -2.38 -16.48
N LYS A 3 -36.85 -2.78 -15.21
CA LYS A 3 -35.86 -2.29 -14.24
C LYS A 3 -34.46 -2.79 -14.66
N LYS A 4 -33.69 -1.92 -15.34
CA LYS A 4 -32.24 -2.13 -15.54
C LYS A 4 -31.58 -2.18 -14.16
N LYS A 5 -31.13 -3.36 -13.73
CA LYS A 5 -30.28 -3.51 -12.54
C LYS A 5 -29.00 -2.71 -12.79
N SER A 6 -28.79 -1.62 -12.07
CA SER A 6 -27.54 -0.89 -12.10
C SER A 6 -26.45 -1.82 -11.55
N LYS A 7 -25.54 -2.26 -12.42
CA LYS A 7 -24.28 -2.89 -11.99
C LYS A 7 -23.58 -1.87 -11.09
N LYS A 8 -23.56 -2.11 -9.77
CA LYS A 8 -22.69 -1.38 -8.83
C LYS A 8 -21.29 -1.45 -9.42
N ARG A 9 -20.76 -0.31 -9.87
CA ARG A 9 -19.35 -0.19 -10.21
C ARG A 9 -18.62 -0.33 -8.90
N SER A 10 -18.17 -1.55 -8.63
CA SER A 10 -17.21 -1.84 -7.58
C SER A 10 -15.97 -1.01 -7.91
N SER A 11 -15.82 0.17 -7.31
CA SER A 11 -14.63 1.01 -7.44
C SER A 11 -13.47 0.46 -6.61
N TRP A 12 -13.38 -0.86 -6.55
CA TRP A 12 -12.23 -1.53 -5.98
C TRP A 12 -11.15 -1.32 -7.02
N ILE A 13 -10.26 -0.39 -6.69
CA ILE A 13 -8.95 -0.24 -7.32
C ILE A 13 -8.47 -1.67 -7.62
N ASP A 14 -8.19 -1.97 -8.89
CA ASP A 14 -7.65 -3.27 -9.28
C ASP A 14 -6.23 -3.31 -8.68
N LEU A 15 -6.12 -3.82 -7.46
CA LEU A 15 -4.87 -3.84 -6.69
C LEU A 15 -3.97 -4.89 -7.35
N ASN A 16 -3.13 -4.43 -8.28
CA ASN A 16 -2.11 -5.25 -8.92
C ASN A 16 -1.04 -5.65 -7.88
N PRO A 17 -0.87 -6.95 -7.56
CA PRO A 17 0.12 -7.40 -6.60
C PRO A 17 1.55 -6.94 -6.92
N VAL A 18 1.91 -6.90 -8.21
CA VAL A 18 3.24 -6.44 -8.67
C VAL A 18 3.47 -4.96 -8.35
N SER A 19 2.43 -4.13 -8.48
CA SER A 19 2.51 -2.71 -8.13
C SER A 19 2.65 -2.52 -6.62
N LEU A 20 1.89 -3.28 -5.81
CA LEU A 20 2.05 -3.26 -4.35
C LEU A 20 3.45 -3.70 -3.91
N GLU A 21 4.01 -4.74 -4.54
CA GLU A 21 5.38 -5.20 -4.24
C GLU A 21 6.43 -4.12 -4.53
N ALA A 22 6.28 -3.42 -5.65
CA ALA A 22 7.16 -2.31 -6.00
C ALA A 22 7.06 -1.16 -5.00
N ASP A 23 5.83 -0.83 -4.55
CA ASP A 23 5.61 0.22 -3.55
C ASP A 23 6.21 -0.16 -2.18
N VAL A 24 6.04 -1.41 -1.74
CA VAL A 24 6.66 -1.92 -0.50
C VAL A 24 8.19 -1.80 -0.59
N ALA A 25 8.80 -2.32 -1.66
CA ALA A 25 10.25 -2.28 -1.85
C ALA A 25 10.79 -0.83 -1.91
N TYR A 26 10.01 0.10 -2.48
CA TYR A 26 10.36 1.52 -2.48
C TYR A 26 10.40 2.10 -1.06
N PHE A 27 9.41 1.81 -0.22
CA PHE A 27 9.37 2.33 1.15
C PHE A 27 10.45 1.69 2.04
N GLU A 28 10.72 0.40 1.89
CA GLU A 28 11.84 -0.28 2.55
C GLU A 28 13.17 0.42 2.23
N ALA A 29 13.49 0.60 0.94
CA ALA A 29 14.70 1.29 0.51
C ALA A 29 14.76 2.74 1.04
N ARG A 30 13.61 3.41 1.12
CA ARG A 30 13.54 4.78 1.63
C ARG A 30 13.78 4.86 3.14
N LEU A 31 13.30 3.89 3.91
CA LEU A 31 13.55 3.79 5.34
C LEU A 31 15.03 3.54 5.63
N GLU A 32 15.68 2.67 4.84
CA GLU A 32 17.13 2.45 4.93
C GLU A 32 17.93 3.73 4.66
N LEU A 33 17.51 4.53 3.67
CA LEU A 33 18.15 5.81 3.34
C LEU A 33 17.97 6.89 4.41
N VAL A 34 16.83 6.92 5.11
CA VAL A 34 16.56 7.93 6.15
C VAL A 34 17.39 7.64 7.41
N GLY A 35 17.61 6.38 7.76
CA GLY A 35 18.44 5.99 8.91
C GLY A 35 17.97 6.65 10.22
N THR A 36 18.92 7.18 11.01
CA THR A 36 18.59 7.95 12.23
C THR A 36 18.21 9.39 11.87
N PRO A 37 16.97 9.82 12.16
CA PRO A 37 16.51 11.16 11.77
C PRO A 37 17.22 12.26 12.57
N ALA A 38 17.81 13.22 11.85
CA ALA A 38 18.48 14.39 12.41
C ALA A 38 17.55 15.62 12.51
N THR A 39 16.38 15.58 11.85
CA THR A 39 15.40 16.68 11.84
C THR A 39 13.98 16.17 12.11
N HIS A 40 13.10 17.08 12.56
CA HIS A 40 11.68 16.76 12.72
C HIS A 40 11.02 16.33 11.41
N TYR A 41 11.46 16.86 10.26
CA TYR A 41 10.97 16.45 8.95
C TYR A 41 11.37 15.01 8.62
N GLN A 42 12.61 14.63 8.89
CA GLN A 42 13.06 13.24 8.70
C GLN A 42 12.34 12.29 9.66
N ALA A 43 12.10 12.71 10.90
CA ALA A 43 11.32 11.91 11.85
C ALA A 43 9.87 11.72 11.39
N ALA A 44 9.25 12.74 10.80
CA ALA A 44 7.92 12.64 10.21
C ALA A 44 7.92 11.73 8.96
N GLN A 45 8.91 11.86 8.09
CA GLN A 45 9.10 11.00 6.92
C GLN A 45 9.24 9.53 7.32
N LEU A 46 10.07 9.24 8.32
CA LEU A 46 10.26 7.88 8.82
C LEU A 46 8.95 7.28 9.33
N LYS A 47 8.18 8.04 10.11
CA LYS A 47 6.85 7.60 10.59
C LYS A 47 5.88 7.33 9.44
N ALA A 48 5.86 8.21 8.45
CA ALA A 48 4.95 8.08 7.31
C ALA A 48 5.32 6.88 6.43
N TYR A 49 6.59 6.71 6.07
CA TYR A 49 7.05 5.60 5.24
C TYR A 49 6.85 4.26 5.92
N LYS A 50 7.12 4.17 7.22
CA LYS A 50 6.87 2.95 7.98
C LYS A 50 5.38 2.59 8.00
N ALA A 51 4.51 3.57 8.27
CA ALA A 51 3.06 3.32 8.26
C ALA A 51 2.55 2.88 6.88
N LEU A 52 3.12 3.42 5.79
CA LEU A 52 2.78 3.03 4.42
C LEU A 52 3.28 1.63 4.07
N GLU A 53 4.54 1.32 4.39
CA GLU A 53 5.13 -0.01 4.23
C GLU A 53 4.29 -1.07 4.96
N ASP A 54 4.00 -0.85 6.25
CA ASP A 54 3.20 -1.78 7.08
C ASP A 54 1.82 -2.04 6.44
N ALA A 55 1.11 -0.99 6.04
CA ALA A 55 -0.24 -1.10 5.47
C ALA A 55 -0.26 -1.81 4.11
N LEU A 56 0.74 -1.54 3.26
CA LEU A 56 0.86 -2.18 1.94
C LEU A 56 1.30 -3.64 2.07
N SER A 57 2.24 -3.94 2.97
CA SER A 57 2.65 -5.30 3.28
C SER A 57 1.50 -6.14 3.83
N GLU A 58 0.66 -5.58 4.71
CA GLU A 58 -0.56 -6.24 5.19
C GLU A 58 -1.54 -6.51 4.04
N THR A 59 -1.73 -5.53 3.16
CA THR A 59 -2.62 -5.67 2.00
C THR A 59 -2.11 -6.73 1.03
N LEU A 60 -0.81 -6.75 0.74
CA LEU A 60 -0.17 -7.74 -0.11
C LEU A 60 -0.26 -9.14 0.50
N GLY A 61 -0.05 -9.26 1.82
CA GLY A 61 -0.22 -10.52 2.55
C GLY A 61 -1.65 -11.07 2.45
N ARG A 62 -2.66 -10.21 2.55
CA ARG A 62 -4.07 -10.57 2.36
C ARG A 62 -4.36 -11.03 0.94
N LEU A 63 -3.86 -10.32 -0.07
CA LEU A 63 -4.03 -10.69 -1.48
C LEU A 63 -3.43 -12.08 -1.76
N ARG A 64 -2.18 -12.30 -1.34
CA ARG A 64 -1.51 -13.62 -1.47
C ARG A 64 -2.23 -14.73 -0.71
N GLY A 65 -2.82 -14.43 0.45
CA GLY A 65 -3.60 -15.38 1.24
C GLY A 65 -4.97 -15.70 0.62
N SER A 66 -5.55 -14.77 -0.14
CA SER A 66 -6.83 -14.95 -0.84
C SER A 66 -6.72 -15.65 -2.20
N GLU A 67 -5.51 -15.83 -2.73
CA GLU A 67 -5.23 -16.57 -3.96
C GLU A 67 -5.04 -18.09 -3.77
N LYS A 68 -5.24 -18.63 -2.56
CA LYS A 68 -5.26 -20.08 -2.26
C LYS A 68 -6.68 -20.63 -2.19
#